data_AF-T0IYX3-F1
#
_entry.id   AF-T0IYX3-F1
#
_cell.length_a   1.000
_cell.length_b   1.000
_cell.length_c   1.000
_cell.angle_alpha   90.00
_cell.angle_beta   90.00
_cell.angle_gamma   90.00
#
_symmetry.space_group_name_H-M   'P 1'
#
loop_
_entity.id
_entity.type
_entity.pdbx_description
1 polymer ?
#
loop_
_entity_poly.entity_id
_entity_poly.type
_entity_poly.pdbx_seq_one_letter_code
_entity_poly.pdbx_strand_id
1 'polypeptide(L)'
;MKKAMILAGPLLMLGLTGCVRTVASVVTAPVRAGSQVADWATTSQDEADRNYGRKMREKEAREGREAKKAEKARRKQCREAGYQDCG
;
A
#
# COMPACT_ATOMS: atom_id res chain seq x y z
N MET A 1 -57.99 -2.57 6.37
CA MET A 1 -57.02 -2.29 7.45
C MET A 1 -56.13 -3.48 7.87
N LYS A 2 -56.32 -4.71 7.35
CA LYS A 2 -55.48 -5.87 7.73
C LYS A 2 -54.18 -6.02 6.91
N LYS A 3 -54.11 -5.42 5.71
CA LYS A 3 -52.95 -5.52 4.79
C LYS A 3 -51.74 -4.66 5.22
N ALA A 4 -51.99 -3.56 5.93
CA ALA A 4 -50.94 -2.64 6.39
C ALA A 4 -50.08 -3.23 7.52
N MET A 5 -50.63 -4.15 8.33
CA MET A 5 -49.88 -4.80 9.41
C MET A 5 -48.94 -5.91 8.92
N ILE A 6 -49.16 -6.47 7.72
CA ILE A 6 -48.31 -7.55 7.17
C ILE A 6 -46.98 -6.99 6.64
N LEU A 7 -46.92 -5.70 6.28
CA LEU A 7 -45.71 -5.03 5.77
C LEU A 7 -44.84 -4.39 6.85
N ALA A 8 -45.35 -4.22 8.07
CA ALA A 8 -44.61 -3.61 9.18
C ALA A 8 -43.65 -4.58 9.90
N GLY A 9 -43.94 -5.88 9.88
CA GLY A 9 -43.12 -6.91 10.53
C GLY A 9 -41.73 -7.12 9.91
N PRO A 10 -41.58 -7.24 8.58
CA PRO A 10 -40.27 -7.45 7.94
C PRO A 10 -39.34 -6.23 8.05
N LEU A 11 -39.91 -5.02 8.03
CA LEU A 11 -39.14 -3.78 8.13
C LEU A 11 -38.50 -3.60 9.51
N LEU A 12 -39.18 -4.08 10.56
CA LEU A 12 -38.69 -4.06 11.94
C LEU A 12 -37.56 -5.09 12.15
N MET A 13 -37.66 -6.27 11.54
CA MET A 13 -36.60 -7.28 11.53
C MET A 13 -35.33 -6.81 10.79
N LEU A 14 -35.48 -6.12 9.65
CA LEU A 14 -34.36 -5.51 8.93
C LEU A 14 -33.67 -4.41 9.74
N GLY A 15 -34.45 -3.56 10.44
CA GLY A 15 -33.90 -2.53 11.34
C GLY A 15 -33.08 -3.11 12.50
N LEU A 16 -33.54 -4.23 13.08
CA LEU A 16 -32.83 -4.94 14.15
C LEU A 16 -31.51 -5.57 13.67
N THR A 17 -31.46 -6.13 12.45
CA THR A 17 -30.20 -6.66 11.88
C THR A 17 -29.14 -5.57 11.68
N GLY A 18 -29.56 -4.34 11.36
CA GLY A 18 -28.69 -3.16 11.28
C GLY A 18 -28.10 -2.79 12.64
N CYS A 19 -28.92 -2.79 13.70
CA CYS A 19 -28.49 -2.48 15.06
C CYS A 19 -27.51 -3.51 15.65
N VAL A 20 -27.72 -4.80 15.37
CA VAL A 20 -26.81 -5.86 15.85
C VAL A 20 -25.43 -5.73 15.20
N ARG A 21 -25.39 -5.39 13.90
CA ARG A 21 -24.13 -5.17 13.18
C ARG A 21 -23.41 -3.91 13.64
N THR A 22 -24.13 -2.84 13.95
CA THR A 22 -23.51 -1.60 14.47
C THR A 22 -22.96 -1.80 15.88
N VAL A 23 -23.68 -2.45 16.79
CA VAL A 23 -23.15 -2.79 18.14
C VAL A 23 -21.93 -3.70 18.02
N ALA A 24 -21.99 -4.75 17.20
CA ALA A 24 -20.83 -5.61 16.96
C ALA A 24 -19.65 -4.83 16.37
N SER A 25 -19.89 -3.88 15.44
CA SER A 25 -18.82 -3.04 14.90
C SER A 25 -18.27 -2.04 15.92
N VAL A 26 -19.08 -1.50 16.83
CA VAL A 26 -18.63 -0.56 17.87
C VAL A 26 -17.81 -1.29 18.93
N VAL A 27 -18.20 -2.51 19.29
CA VAL A 27 -17.45 -3.33 20.26
C VAL A 27 -16.16 -3.89 19.65
N THR A 28 -16.18 -4.23 18.35
CA THR A 28 -14.97 -4.73 17.65
C THR A 28 -14.08 -3.62 17.09
N ALA A 29 -14.57 -2.39 16.96
CA ALA A 29 -13.79 -1.22 16.53
C ALA A 29 -12.56 -0.96 17.42
N PRO A 30 -12.65 -0.90 18.76
CA PRO A 30 -11.48 -0.68 19.60
C PRO A 30 -10.49 -1.84 19.55
N VAL A 31 -10.95 -3.09 19.43
CA VAL A 31 -10.06 -4.25 19.26
C VAL A 31 -9.30 -4.17 17.93
N ARG A 32 -9.99 -3.81 16.84
CA ARG A 32 -9.37 -3.64 15.51
C ARG A 32 -8.48 -2.40 15.42
N ALA A 33 -8.83 -1.32 16.10
CA ALA A 33 -8.01 -0.12 16.15
C ALA A 33 -6.77 -0.37 17.01
N GLY A 34 -6.94 -0.98 18.18
CA GLY A 34 -5.84 -1.39 19.06
C GLY A 34 -4.91 -2.40 18.41
N SER A 35 -5.43 -3.39 17.67
CA SER A 35 -4.59 -4.35 16.94
C SER A 35 -3.81 -3.70 15.80
N GLN A 36 -4.39 -2.75 15.07
CA GLN A 36 -3.67 -2.00 14.04
C GLN A 36 -2.60 -1.07 14.64
N VAL A 37 -2.88 -0.44 15.78
CA VAL A 37 -1.89 0.37 16.50
C VAL A 37 -0.78 -0.51 17.08
N ALA A 38 -1.13 -1.67 17.62
CA ALA A 38 -0.17 -2.64 18.12
C ALA A 38 0.69 -3.21 16.99
N ASP A 39 0.10 -3.55 15.83
CA ASP A 39 0.85 -4.01 14.65
C ASP A 39 1.77 -2.91 14.12
N TRP A 40 1.34 -1.64 14.10
CA TRP A 40 2.21 -0.54 13.67
C TRP A 40 3.31 -0.22 14.69
N ALA A 41 3.03 -0.42 15.98
CA ALA A 41 4.03 -0.33 17.05
C ALA A 41 4.95 -1.57 17.13
N THR A 42 4.51 -2.72 16.63
CA THR A 42 5.19 -4.03 16.71
C THR A 42 5.86 -4.43 15.39
N THR A 43 5.55 -3.77 14.27
CA THR A 43 6.47 -3.71 13.12
C THR A 43 7.69 -2.93 13.59
N SER A 44 8.60 -3.67 14.23
CA SER A 44 9.80 -3.16 14.86
C SER A 44 10.53 -2.26 13.88
N GLN A 45 10.95 -1.07 14.35
CA GLN A 45 11.75 -0.15 13.55
C GLN A 45 12.96 -0.84 12.90
N ASP A 46 13.44 -1.95 13.47
CA ASP A 46 14.50 -2.80 12.93
C ASP A 46 14.17 -3.39 11.55
N GLU A 47 12.93 -3.82 11.32
CA GLU A 47 12.52 -4.40 10.03
C GLU A 47 12.23 -3.32 8.98
N ALA A 48 11.70 -2.17 9.42
CA ALA A 48 11.57 -0.99 8.58
C ALA A 48 12.94 -0.46 8.13
N ASP A 49 13.92 -0.38 9.04
CA ASP A 49 15.27 0.10 8.75
C ASP A 49 16.05 -0.85 7.82
N ARG A 50 15.96 -2.17 8.03
CA ARG A 50 16.54 -3.16 7.12
C ARG A 50 15.98 -3.07 5.71
N ASN A 51 14.65 -2.91 5.58
CA ASN A 51 14.00 -2.73 4.29
C ASN A 51 14.34 -1.39 3.65
N TYR A 52 14.46 -0.33 4.44
CA TYR A 52 14.90 0.97 3.96
C TYR A 52 16.34 0.91 3.43
N GLY A 53 17.27 0.34 4.19
CA GLY A 53 18.66 0.16 3.77
C GLY A 53 18.79 -0.70 2.49
N ARG A 54 17.97 -1.76 2.35
CA ARG A 54 17.92 -2.55 1.10
C ARG A 54 17.44 -1.71 -0.09
N LYS A 55 16.34 -0.98 0.07
CA LYS A 55 15.78 -0.09 -0.97
C LYS A 55 16.78 0.99 -1.40
N MET A 56 17.52 1.56 -0.45
CA MET A 56 18.56 2.56 -0.76
C MET A 56 19.69 1.98 -1.61
N ARG A 57 20.23 0.81 -1.25
CA ARG A 57 21.27 0.14 -2.07
C ARG A 57 20.76 -0.24 -3.46
N GLU A 58 19.52 -0.69 -3.58
CA GLU A 58 18.91 -1.02 -4.87
C GLU A 58 18.72 0.22 -5.75
N LYS A 59 18.31 1.34 -5.14
CA LYS A 59 18.17 2.62 -5.81
C LYS A 59 19.52 3.12 -6.34
N GLU A 60 20.55 3.16 -5.49
CA GLU A 60 21.91 3.55 -5.90
C GLU A 60 22.45 2.66 -7.02
N ALA A 61 22.25 1.33 -6.90
CA ALA A 61 22.68 0.40 -7.93
C ALA A 61 21.94 0.59 -9.26
N ARG A 62 20.65 0.95 -9.23
CA ARG A 62 19.86 1.26 -10.43
C ARG A 62 20.37 2.54 -11.08
N GLU A 63 20.52 3.61 -10.31
CA GLU A 63 21.02 4.90 -10.80
C GLU A 63 22.43 4.75 -11.39
N GLY A 64 23.32 4.03 -10.72
CA GLY A 64 24.66 3.73 -11.25
C GLY A 64 24.65 2.90 -12.54
N ARG A 65 23.71 1.95 -12.69
CA ARG A 65 23.53 1.19 -13.94
C ARG A 65 23.00 2.07 -15.07
N GLU A 66 22.05 2.95 -14.78
CA GLU A 66 21.46 3.87 -15.75
C GLU A 66 22.50 4.89 -16.24
N ALA A 67 23.29 5.47 -15.33
CA ALA A 67 24.40 6.35 -15.67
C ALA A 67 25.42 5.65 -16.59
N LYS A 68 25.85 4.42 -16.24
CA LYS A 68 26.76 3.62 -17.08
C LYS A 68 26.16 3.30 -18.45
N LYS A 69 24.85 3.01 -18.53
CA LYS A 69 24.17 2.76 -19.80
C LYS A 69 24.12 4.02 -20.66
N ALA A 70 23.81 5.17 -20.07
CA ALA A 70 23.79 6.45 -20.76
C ALA A 70 25.18 6.83 -21.30
N GLU A 71 26.24 6.65 -20.51
CA GLU A 71 27.62 6.89 -20.96
C GLU A 71 28.00 5.95 -22.11
N LYS A 72 27.69 4.66 -22.00
CA LYS A 72 27.94 3.69 -23.07
C LYS A 72 27.18 4.04 -24.35
N ALA A 73 25.91 4.46 -24.23
CA ALA A 73 25.10 4.90 -25.35
C ALA A 73 25.71 6.13 -26.02
N ARG A 74 26.11 7.14 -25.24
CA ARG A 74 26.82 8.33 -25.73
C ARG A 74 28.09 7.96 -26.49
N ARG A 75 28.95 7.11 -25.90
CA ARG A 75 30.19 6.63 -26.54
C ARG A 75 29.91 5.82 -27.81
N LYS A 76 28.80 5.08 -27.87
CA LYS A 76 28.40 4.32 -29.06
C LYS A 76 27.95 5.26 -30.18
N GLN A 77 27.06 6.21 -29.87
CA GLN A 77 26.59 7.22 -30.82
C GLN A 77 27.76 8.06 -31.38
N CYS A 78 28.70 8.46 -30.51
CA CYS A 78 29.89 9.19 -30.93
C CYS A 78 30.75 8.39 -31.92
N ARG A 79 30.95 7.09 -31.67
CA ARG A 79 31.68 6.19 -32.59
C ARG A 79 30.93 5.98 -33.90
N GLU A 80 29.61 5.82 -33.85
CA GLU A 80 28.77 5.69 -35.04
C GLU A 80 28.76 6.97 -35.88
N ALA A 81 28.87 8.14 -35.26
CA ALA A 81 29.01 9.43 -35.94
C ALA A 81 30.43 9.69 -36.50
N GLY A 82 31.38 8.77 -36.32
CA GLY A 82 32.71 8.84 -36.91
C GLY A 82 33.70 9.78 -36.19
N TYR A 83 33.38 10.22 -34.97
CA TYR A 83 34.34 11.00 -34.17
C TYR A 83 35.48 10.12 -33.67
N GLN A 84 36.71 10.63 -33.77
CA GLN A 84 37.92 9.91 -33.32
C GLN A 84 38.14 10.00 -31.80
N ASP A 85 37.54 10.99 -31.14
CA ASP A 85 37.59 11.17 -29.69
C ASP A 85 36.18 11.16 -29.10
N CYS A 86 35.88 10.13 -28.31
CA CYS A 86 34.58 9.91 -27.68
C CYS A 86 34.64 9.92 -26.14
N GLY A 87 35.77 10.39 -25.60
CA GLY A 87 36.11 10.41 -24.17
C GLY A 87 36.55 9.06 -23.61
#